data_AF-A0A0R3DPV5-F1
#
_entry.id   AF-A0A0R3DPV5-F1
#
_cell.length_a   1.000
_cell.length_b   1.000
_cell.length_c   1.000
_cell.angle_alpha   90.00
_cell.angle_beta   90.00
_cell.angle_gamma   90.00
#
_symmetry.space_group_name_H-M   'P 1'
#
loop_
_entity.id
_entity.type
_entity.pdbx_description
1 polymer ?
#
loop_
_entity_poly.entity_id
_entity_poly.type
_entity_poly.pdbx_seq_one_letter_code
_entity_poly.pdbx_strand_id
1 'polypeptide(L)'
;MRDGFTDGLTVTRCLEIISEASRRLPEELKARHPAIAWRQMAAAGNVYRHNYEDVAARLVWETVQQDLPSLRAAVEDELARR
;
A
#
# COMPACT_ATOMS: atom_id res chain seq x y z
N MET A 1 -7.23 28.90 1.31
CA MET A 1 -7.01 27.88 2.35
C MET A 1 -7.53 26.59 1.73
N ARG A 2 -6.63 25.70 1.27
CA ARG A 2 -7.02 24.43 0.65
C ARG A 2 -7.24 23.44 1.78
N ASP A 3 -8.45 22.91 1.87
CA ASP A 3 -8.87 22.07 2.98
C ASP A 3 -8.09 20.74 2.99
N GLY A 4 -7.24 20.56 3.99
CA GLY A 4 -6.40 19.38 4.19
C GLY A 4 -7.15 18.06 4.44
N PHE A 5 -8.48 18.09 4.35
CA PHE A 5 -9.37 16.94 4.54
C PHE A 5 -9.52 16.11 3.24
N THR A 6 -9.34 16.72 2.07
CA THR A 6 -9.50 16.04 0.77
C THR A 6 -8.29 15.19 0.37
N ASP A 7 -7.10 15.55 0.87
CA ASP A 7 -5.83 14.90 0.51
C ASP A 7 -5.71 13.52 1.17
N GLY A 8 -6.12 13.39 2.44
CA GLY A 8 -6.04 12.12 3.20
C GLY A 8 -6.95 11.03 2.64
N LEU A 9 -8.16 11.40 2.19
CA LEU A 9 -9.12 10.45 1.57
C LEU A 9 -8.57 9.89 0.25
N THR A 10 -7.91 10.73 -0.54
CA THR A 10 -7.34 10.32 -1.83
C THR A 10 -6.18 9.34 -1.64
N VAL A 11 -5.28 9.63 -0.69
CA VAL A 11 -4.14 8.74 -0.37
C VAL A 11 -4.63 7.39 0.14
N THR A 12 -5.61 7.39 1.05
CA THR A 12 -6.20 6.16 1.59
C THR A 12 -6.78 5.30 0.48
N ARG A 13 -7.49 5.90 -0.48
CA ARG A 13 -8.04 5.19 -1.63
C ARG A 13 -6.96 4.57 -2.52
N CYS A 14 -5.85 5.28 -2.75
CA CYS A 14 -4.71 4.71 -3.49
C CYS A 14 -4.12 3.49 -2.77
N LEU A 15 -3.97 3.54 -1.44
CA LEU A 15 -3.49 2.42 -0.65
C LEU A 15 -4.45 1.22 -0.69
N GLU A 16 -5.76 1.44 -0.70
CA GLU A 16 -6.76 0.37 -0.90
C GLU A 16 -6.58 -0.32 -2.26
N ILE A 17 -6.36 0.46 -3.32
CA ILE A 17 -6.15 -0.07 -4.68
C ILE A 17 -4.88 -0.92 -4.73
N ILE A 18 -3.79 -0.43 -4.13
CA ILE A 18 -2.52 -1.17 -4.03
C ILE A 18 -2.73 -2.48 -3.26
N SER A 19 -3.44 -2.42 -2.13
CA SER A 19 -3.77 -3.60 -1.33
C SER A 19 -4.52 -4.65 -2.15
N GLU A 20 -5.56 -4.25 -2.87
CA GLU A 20 -6.36 -5.15 -3.71
C GLU A 20 -5.56 -5.70 -4.90
N ALA A 21 -4.73 -4.88 -5.54
CA ALA A 21 -3.84 -5.32 -6.61
C ALA A 21 -2.84 -6.38 -6.12
N SER A 22 -2.27 -6.20 -4.92
CA SER A 22 -1.29 -7.13 -4.36
C SER A 22 -1.84 -8.55 -4.15
N ARG A 23 -3.15 -8.68 -3.93
CA ARG A 23 -3.84 -9.98 -3.76
C ARG A 23 -3.84 -10.81 -5.04
N ARG A 24 -3.84 -10.13 -6.19
CA ARG A 24 -3.96 -10.74 -7.52
C ARG A 24 -2.62 -11.07 -8.16
N LEU A 25 -1.51 -10.67 -7.54
CA LEU A 25 -0.18 -11.00 -8.01
C LEU A 25 0.06 -12.52 -7.91
N PRO A 26 0.70 -13.14 -8.92
CA PRO A 26 1.11 -14.54 -8.86
C PRO A 26 2.08 -14.79 -7.69
N GLU A 27 2.03 -16.01 -7.12
CA GLU A 27 2.90 -16.37 -5.98
C GLU A 27 4.38 -16.38 -6.37
N GLU A 28 4.70 -16.70 -7.63
CA GLU A 28 6.07 -16.67 -8.14
C GLU A 28 6.65 -15.26 -8.10
N LEU A 29 5.84 -14.24 -8.40
CA LEU A 29 6.27 -12.84 -8.33
C LEU A 29 6.47 -12.42 -6.87
N LYS A 30 5.55 -12.79 -5.98
CA LYS A 30 5.69 -12.51 -4.54
C LYS A 30 6.93 -13.17 -3.95
N ALA A 31 7.21 -14.41 -4.36
CA ALA A 31 8.38 -15.18 -3.90
C ALA A 31 9.72 -14.57 -4.33
N ARG A 32 9.78 -13.83 -5.45
CA ARG A 32 10.99 -13.09 -5.86
C ARG A 32 11.29 -11.88 -5.00
N HIS A 33 10.28 -11.35 -4.29
CA HIS A 33 10.39 -10.17 -3.44
C HIS A 33 9.96 -10.49 -2.00
N PRO A 34 10.65 -11.41 -1.30
CA PRO A 34 10.23 -11.88 0.02
C PRO A 34 10.39 -10.82 1.13
N ALA A 35 11.15 -9.75 0.88
CA ALA A 35 11.29 -8.62 1.78
C ALA A 35 9.99 -7.81 1.92
N ILE A 36 9.06 -7.93 0.96
CA ILE A 36 7.75 -7.29 1.03
C ILE A 36 6.81 -8.19 1.83
N ALA A 37 6.17 -7.61 2.85
CA ALA A 37 5.16 -8.28 3.65
C ALA A 37 3.83 -8.43 2.90
N TRP A 38 3.80 -9.22 1.81
CA TRP A 38 2.66 -9.35 0.91
C TRP A 38 1.34 -9.65 1.60
N ARG A 39 1.37 -10.54 2.61
CA ARG A 39 0.17 -10.88 3.39
C ARG A 39 -0.38 -9.68 4.17
N GLN A 40 0.50 -8.85 4.72
CA GLN A 40 0.12 -7.64 5.45
C GLN A 40 -0.42 -6.57 4.48
N MET A 41 0.26 -6.37 3.34
CA MET A 41 -0.18 -5.49 2.26
C MET A 41 -1.59 -5.84 1.76
N ALA A 42 -1.86 -7.12 1.55
CA ALA A 42 -3.17 -7.64 1.13
C ALA A 42 -4.27 -7.45 2.18
N ALA A 43 -3.92 -7.42 3.46
CA ALA A 43 -4.85 -7.22 4.58
C ALA A 43 -5.09 -5.74 4.91
N ALA A 44 -4.14 -4.86 4.60
CA ALA A 44 -4.16 -3.44 4.98
C ALA A 44 -5.40 -2.69 4.45
N GLY A 45 -5.89 -3.03 3.26
CA GLY A 45 -7.10 -2.43 2.69
C GLY A 45 -8.36 -2.59 3.55
N ASN A 46 -8.43 -3.62 4.40
CA ASN A 46 -9.53 -3.78 5.35
C ASN A 46 -9.39 -2.85 6.56
N VAL A 47 -8.16 -2.57 6.98
CA VAL A 47 -7.85 -1.70 8.12
C VAL A 47 -8.18 -0.25 7.78
N TYR A 48 -7.83 0.21 6.58
CA TYR A 48 -8.12 1.56 6.10
C TYR A 48 -9.62 1.87 5.99
N ARG A 49 -10.46 0.84 5.78
CA ARG A 49 -11.91 0.99 5.61
C ARG A 49 -12.69 1.04 6.92
N HIS A 50 -12.14 0.49 8.00
CA HIS A 50 -12.91 0.18 9.20
C HIS A 50 -12.40 0.83 10.50
N ASN A 51 -11.18 1.40 10.52
CA ASN A 51 -10.65 2.00 11.74
C ASN A 51 -10.82 3.53 11.78
N TYR A 52 -11.24 4.01 12.96
CA TYR A 52 -11.55 5.42 13.29
C TYR A 52 -10.41 6.40 12.93
N GLU A 53 -10.84 7.62 12.59
CA GLU A 53 -10.14 8.62 11.77
C GLU A 53 -8.68 8.92 12.18
N ASP A 54 -8.36 8.99 13.48
CA ASP A 54 -7.01 9.36 13.94
C ASP A 54 -5.98 8.22 13.81
N VAL A 55 -6.40 6.98 14.06
CA VAL A 55 -5.49 5.81 13.97
C VAL A 55 -5.20 5.49 12.50
N ALA A 56 -6.18 5.70 11.62
CA ALA A 56 -6.01 5.51 10.19
C ALA A 56 -5.00 6.50 9.60
N ALA A 57 -5.03 7.78 10.00
CA ALA A 57 -4.12 8.79 9.47
C ALA A 57 -2.64 8.48 9.75
N ARG A 58 -2.31 8.06 10.98
CA ARG A 58 -0.95 7.66 11.33
C ARG A 58 -0.48 6.43 10.55
N LEU A 59 -1.34 5.41 10.45
CA LEU A 59 -1.02 4.19 9.72
C LEU A 59 -0.79 4.47 8.23
N VAL A 60 -1.64 5.29 7.62
CA VAL A 60 -1.49 5.74 6.23
C VAL A 60 -0.15 6.45 6.04
N TRP A 61 0.21 7.35 6.96
CA TRP A 61 1.50 8.05 6.89
C TRP A 61 2.70 7.10 7.02
N GLU A 62 2.67 6.17 7.96
CA GLU A 62 3.73 5.16 8.13
C GLU A 62 3.87 4.29 6.86
N THR A 63 2.76 3.79 6.30
CA THR A 63 2.77 3.01 5.06
C THR A 63 3.37 3.80 3.90
N VAL A 64 2.99 5.07 3.74
CA VAL A 64 3.50 5.93 2.66
C VAL A 64 5.01 6.14 2.78
N GLN A 65 5.50 6.36 4.00
CA GLN A 65 6.90 6.70 4.23
C GLN A 65 7.83 5.49 4.31
N GLN A 66 7.34 4.34 4.81
CA GLN A 66 8.19 3.19 5.14
C GLN A 66 7.99 2.01 4.16
N ASP A 67 6.76 1.71 3.78
CA ASP A 67 6.45 0.51 3.01
C ASP A 67 6.42 0.75 1.49
N LEU A 68 5.84 1.88 1.06
CA LEU A 68 5.73 2.22 -0.37
C LEU A 68 7.08 2.30 -1.10
N PRO A 69 8.19 2.83 -0.52
CA PRO A 69 9.48 2.87 -1.21
C PRO A 69 9.98 1.47 -1.61
N SER A 70 9.88 0.50 -0.71
CA SER A 70 10.29 -0.89 -0.97
C SER A 70 9.39 -1.56 -2.01
N LEU A 71 8.08 -1.31 -1.96
CA LEU A 71 7.15 -1.79 -2.97
C LEU A 71 7.46 -1.20 -4.35
N ARG A 72 7.74 0.11 -4.42
CA ARG A 72 8.08 0.81 -5.67
C ARG A 72 9.32 0.19 -6.31
N ALA A 73 10.37 -0.04 -5.52
CA ALA A 73 11.59 -0.67 -6.01
C ALA A 73 11.33 -2.06 -6.60
N ALA A 74 10.52 -2.89 -5.94
CA ALA A 74 10.15 -4.21 -6.47
C ALA A 74 9.35 -4.12 -7.78
N VAL A 75 8.43 -3.16 -7.89
CA VAL A 75 7.66 -2.93 -9.13
C VAL A 75 8.57 -2.51 -10.27
N GLU A 76 9.50 -1.59 -10.03
CA GLU A 76 10.46 -1.14 -11.04
C GLU A 76 11.37 -2.27 -11.51
N ASP A 77 11.85 -3.08 -10.58
CA ASP A 77 12.66 -4.26 -10.86
C ASP A 77 11.90 -5.30 -11.71
N GLU A 78 10.61 -5.54 -11.43
CA GLU A 78 9.77 -6.41 -12.25
C GLU A 78 9.46 -5.86 -13.64
N LEU A 79 9.29 -4.54 -13.77
CA LEU A 79 9.07 -3.90 -15.05
C LEU A 79 10.33 -3.89 -15.91
N ALA A 80 11.52 -3.77 -15.30
CA ALA A 80 12.79 -3.83 -16.00
C ALA A 80 13.18 -5.26 -16.47
N ARG A 81 12.57 -6.29 -15.89
CA ARG A 81 12.76 -7.70 -16.28
C ARG A 81 11.90 -8.12 -17.49
N ARG A 82 10.95 -7.28 -17.92
CA ARG A 82 10.13 -7.51 -19.12
C ARG A 82 10.84 -7.04 -20.37
#